data_AF-A0A177AJ42-F1
#
_entry.id   AF-A0A177AJ42-F1
#
_cell.length_a   1.000
_cell.length_b   1.000
_cell.length_c   1.000
_cell.angle_alpha   90.00
_cell.angle_beta   90.00
_cell.angle_gamma   90.00
#
_symmetry.space_group_name_H-M   'P 1'
#
loop_
_entity.id
_entity.type
_entity.pdbx_description
1 polymer ?
#
loop_
_entity_poly.entity_id
_entity_poly.type
_entity_poly.pdbx_seq_one_letter_code
_entity_poly.pdbx_strand_id
1 'polypeptide(L)'
;MENVVALSGTDAFRESGHGSGTFGTFEDLGLAIIGLGVEYPAFQLTPPDLRTLAKRHYRDSPAMSKVMTINDYTGIDTRSSIGTIDNPLVNRRKAPAKFYYMALAARAGLRRLERLRILQRALIFGGDRHEYL
;
A
#
# COMPACT_ATOMS: atom_id res chain seq x y z
N MET A 1 -5.02 -8.34 15.74
CA MET A 1 -4.82 -9.59 14.97
C MET A 1 -3.98 -9.22 13.75
N GLU A 2 -2.67 -9.42 13.82
CA GLU A 2 -1.76 -9.20 12.70
C GLU A 2 -1.78 -10.44 11.80
N ASN A 3 -2.20 -10.30 10.55
CA ASN A 3 -2.08 -11.36 9.55
C ASN A 3 -0.65 -11.34 9.00
N VAL A 4 0.19 -12.20 9.54
CA VAL A 4 1.50 -12.54 8.98
C VAL A 4 1.28 -13.73 8.04
N VAL A 5 1.36 -13.49 6.73
CA VAL A 5 1.38 -14.57 5.74
C VAL A 5 2.84 -14.95 5.51
N ALA A 6 3.25 -16.09 6.06
CA ALA A 6 4.50 -16.75 5.73
C ALA A 6 4.22 -17.81 4.65
N LEU A 7 4.73 -17.62 3.44
CA LEU A 7 4.64 -18.61 2.38
C LEU A 7 5.82 -19.57 2.50
N SER A 8 5.58 -20.76 3.06
CA SER A 8 6.51 -21.89 3.06
C SER A 8 6.26 -22.71 1.79
N GLY A 9 7.24 -22.72 0.89
CA GLY A 9 7.13 -23.38 -0.41
C GLY A 9 7.70 -24.80 -0.37
N THR A 10 6.84 -25.78 -0.15
CA THR A 10 7.10 -27.18 -0.52
C THR A 10 5.82 -27.77 -1.08
N ASP A 11 5.63 -27.70 -2.40
CA ASP A 11 5.01 -28.79 -3.14
C ASP A 11 5.25 -28.64 -4.64
N ALA A 12 5.61 -29.78 -5.24
CA ALA A 12 6.12 -29.90 -6.58
C ALA A 12 5.04 -29.73 -7.64
N PHE A 13 5.28 -28.85 -8.61
CA PHE A 13 4.63 -28.95 -9.92
C PHE A 13 5.69 -28.77 -11.00
N ARG A 14 5.84 -29.83 -11.79
CA ARG A 14 6.77 -29.93 -12.92
C ARG A 14 5.92 -29.90 -14.18
N GLU A 15 5.89 -28.75 -14.85
CA GLU A 15 5.89 -28.68 -16.31
C GLU A 15 6.39 -27.31 -16.80
N SER A 16 7.04 -27.37 -17.95
CA SER A 16 8.06 -26.48 -18.51
C SER A 16 7.55 -25.22 -19.20
N GLY A 17 8.31 -24.12 -19.06
CA GLY A 17 8.26 -23.00 -20.03
C GLY A 17 8.46 -21.60 -19.46
N HIS A 18 9.69 -21.28 -19.03
CA HIS A 18 10.22 -19.92 -18.77
C HIS A 18 9.30 -18.92 -18.05
N GLY A 19 8.99 -19.24 -16.79
CA GLY A 19 8.80 -18.22 -15.75
C GLY A 19 9.64 -18.62 -14.55
N SER A 20 10.69 -17.86 -14.22
CA SER A 20 11.31 -17.97 -12.90
C SER A 20 11.08 -16.67 -12.16
N GLY A 21 10.04 -16.69 -11.31
CA GLY A 21 9.77 -15.68 -10.29
C GLY A 21 10.78 -15.74 -9.14
N THR A 22 12.06 -15.85 -9.46
CA THR A 22 13.17 -15.64 -8.53
C THR A 22 13.41 -14.14 -8.47
N PHE A 23 13.18 -13.53 -7.31
CA PHE A 23 13.48 -12.12 -7.08
C PHE A 23 14.99 -11.86 -7.25
N GLY A 24 15.39 -11.47 -8.46
CA GLY A 24 16.54 -10.61 -8.76
C GLY A 24 17.92 -11.12 -8.32
N THR A 25 18.29 -12.35 -8.66
CA THR A 25 19.71 -12.68 -8.77
C THR A 25 20.20 -12.22 -10.14
N PHE A 26 21.00 -11.15 -10.16
CA PHE A 26 21.70 -10.71 -11.36
C PHE A 26 23.04 -11.45 -11.38
N GLU A 27 22.99 -12.73 -11.74
CA GLU A 27 24.10 -13.70 -11.59
C GLU A 27 25.38 -13.23 -12.28
N ASP A 28 25.25 -12.56 -13.43
CA ASP A 28 26.38 -12.00 -14.19
C ASP A 28 27.04 -10.77 -13.53
N LEU A 29 26.40 -10.17 -12.51
CA LEU A 29 26.84 -8.94 -11.85
C LEU A 29 27.11 -9.11 -10.35
N GLY A 30 26.83 -10.28 -9.77
CA GLY A 30 26.96 -10.53 -8.34
C GLY A 30 26.04 -9.68 -7.45
N LEU A 31 24.89 -9.22 -7.99
CA LEU A 31 23.93 -8.39 -7.25
C LEU A 31 22.70 -9.19 -6.84
N ALA A 32 22.26 -8.99 -5.59
CA ALA A 32 21.05 -9.60 -5.05
C ALA A 32 20.24 -8.59 -4.21
N ILE A 33 18.91 -8.67 -4.30
CA ILE A 33 18.01 -7.94 -3.41
C ILE A 33 17.94 -8.70 -2.08
N ILE A 34 18.59 -8.17 -1.05
CA ILE A 34 18.71 -8.82 0.26
C ILE A 34 17.54 -8.55 1.21
N GLY A 35 16.64 -7.63 0.86
CA GLY A 35 15.50 -7.29 1.72
C GLY A 35 14.55 -6.29 1.10
N LEU A 36 13.25 -6.46 1.37
CA LEU A 36 12.18 -5.57 0.93
C LEU A 36 11.31 -5.19 2.13
N GLY A 37 11.08 -3.89 2.31
CA GLY A 37 10.23 -3.35 3.37
C GLY A 37 9.08 -2.54 2.78
N VAL A 38 7.85 -2.90 3.14
CA VAL A 38 6.65 -2.14 2.76
C VAL A 38 5.82 -1.84 4.01
N GLU A 39 5.34 -0.60 4.11
CA GLU A 39 4.40 -0.19 5.15
C GLU A 39 3.30 0.69 4.55
N TYR A 40 2.09 0.15 4.52
CA TYR A 40 0.91 0.88 4.11
C TYR A 40 0.33 1.73 5.25
N PRO A 41 -0.41 2.80 4.93
CA PRO A 41 -1.28 3.48 5.88
C PRO A 41 -2.30 2.56 6.55
N ALA A 42 -2.60 2.85 7.82
CA ALA A 42 -3.37 1.98 8.70
C ALA A 42 -4.85 1.85 8.31
N PHE A 43 -5.42 2.85 7.62
CA PHE A 43 -6.83 2.84 7.28
C PHE A 43 -7.05 2.26 5.88
N GLN A 44 -8.21 1.66 5.68
CA GLN A 44 -8.65 1.14 4.40
C GLN A 44 -9.95 1.84 4.01
N LEU A 45 -10.05 2.21 2.74
CA LEU A 45 -11.25 2.78 2.14
C LEU A 45 -11.84 1.79 1.16
N THR A 46 -13.14 1.55 1.28
CA THR A 46 -13.90 0.64 0.44
C THR A 46 -14.63 1.42 -0.68
N PRO A 47 -15.10 0.77 -1.75
CA PRO A 47 -15.91 1.43 -2.78
C PRO A 47 -17.16 2.18 -2.22
N PRO A 48 -17.93 1.62 -1.25
CA PRO A 48 -19.03 2.34 -0.60
C PRO A 48 -18.63 3.63 0.13
N ASP A 49 -17.41 3.69 0.69
CA ASP A 49 -16.92 4.86 1.41
C ASP A 49 -16.80 6.08 0.50
N LEU A 50 -16.32 5.87 -0.73
CA LEU A 50 -16.24 6.92 -1.76
C LEU A 50 -17.63 7.45 -2.14
N ARG A 51 -18.63 6.57 -2.21
CA ARG A 51 -20.01 6.95 -2.50
C ARG A 51 -20.61 7.79 -1.38
N THR A 52 -20.31 7.46 -0.12
CA THR A 52 -20.71 8.24 1.05
C THR A 52 -20.10 9.65 1.01
N LEU A 53 -18.81 9.73 0.70
CA LEU A 53 -18.11 11.02 0.59
C LEU A 53 -18.64 11.87 -0.57
N ALA A 54 -18.91 11.26 -1.73
CA ALA A 54 -19.47 11.95 -2.89
C ALA A 54 -20.85 12.55 -2.59
N LYS A 55 -21.75 11.77 -1.98
CA LYS A 55 -23.09 12.24 -1.57
C LYS A 55 -23.04 13.36 -0.52
N ARG A 56 -22.00 13.39 0.32
CA ARG A 56 -21.81 14.43 1.35
C ARG A 56 -21.49 15.80 0.75
N HIS A 57 -20.74 15.84 -0.35
CA HIS A 57 -20.19 17.08 -0.90
C HIS A 57 -20.81 17.53 -2.23
N TYR A 58 -21.41 16.61 -2.99
CA TYR A 58 -21.91 16.88 -4.33
C TYR A 58 -23.37 16.42 -4.47
N ARG A 59 -24.13 17.17 -5.27
CA ARG A 59 -25.46 16.74 -5.72
C ARG A 59 -25.32 15.64 -6.76
N ASP A 60 -26.37 14.85 -6.90
CA ASP A 60 -26.44 13.83 -7.94
C ASP A 60 -26.32 14.47 -9.33
N SER A 61 -25.44 13.89 -10.17
CA SER A 61 -25.23 14.30 -11.54
C SER A 61 -24.86 13.08 -12.40
N PRO A 62 -25.14 13.10 -13.71
CA PRO A 62 -24.80 11.98 -14.61
C PRO A 62 -23.30 11.68 -14.61
N ALA A 63 -22.47 12.72 -14.54
CA ALA A 63 -21.01 12.59 -14.46
C ALA A 63 -20.59 11.85 -13.17
N MET A 64 -21.13 12.25 -12.01
CA MET A 64 -20.82 11.62 -10.74
C MET A 64 -21.29 10.16 -10.69
N SER A 65 -22.48 9.87 -11.22
CA SER A 65 -23.02 8.51 -11.30
C SER A 65 -22.10 7.58 -12.11
N LYS A 66 -21.57 8.07 -13.24
CA LYS A 66 -20.62 7.32 -14.06
C LYS A 66 -19.30 7.05 -13.33
N VAL A 67 -18.76 8.03 -12.62
CA VAL A 67 -17.55 7.85 -11.80
C VAL A 67 -17.77 6.80 -10.71
N MET A 68 -18.91 6.84 -10.01
CA MET A 68 -19.24 5.84 -8.99
C MET A 68 -19.39 4.44 -9.59
N THR A 69 -20.00 4.34 -10.77
CA THR A 69 -20.11 3.06 -11.50
C THR A 69 -18.74 2.51 -11.86
N ILE A 70 -17.84 3.33 -12.42
CA ILE A 70 -16.48 2.91 -12.74
C ILE A 70 -15.74 2.43 -11.48
N ASN A 71 -15.87 3.15 -10.37
CA ASN A 71 -15.26 2.79 -9.09
C ASN A 71 -15.64 1.36 -8.65
N ASP A 72 -16.90 0.97 -8.85
CA ASP A 72 -17.41 -0.35 -8.46
C ASP A 72 -16.86 -1.48 -9.36
N TYR A 73 -16.42 -1.18 -10.58
CA TYR A 73 -15.86 -2.16 -11.54
C TYR A 73 -14.32 -2.12 -11.65
N THR A 74 -13.63 -1.44 -10.72
CA THR A 74 -12.15 -1.37 -10.76
C THR A 74 -11.44 -2.67 -10.35
N GLY A 75 -12.15 -3.61 -9.70
CA GLY A 75 -11.52 -4.79 -9.08
C GLY A 75 -10.69 -4.47 -7.83
N ILE A 76 -10.82 -3.25 -7.26
CA ILE A 76 -10.13 -2.83 -6.05
C ILE A 76 -11.10 -2.91 -4.87
N ASP A 77 -10.90 -3.90 -4.00
CA ASP A 77 -11.73 -4.09 -2.80
C ASP A 77 -11.44 -3.03 -1.73
N THR A 78 -10.17 -2.70 -1.51
CA THR A 78 -9.76 -1.72 -0.51
C THR A 78 -8.58 -0.87 -0.97
N ARG A 79 -8.53 0.37 -0.47
CA ARG A 79 -7.45 1.33 -0.75
C ARG A 79 -6.84 1.81 0.57
N SER A 80 -5.53 1.67 0.73
CA SER A 80 -4.85 2.17 1.93
C SER A 80 -4.89 3.70 1.99
N SER A 81 -5.26 4.25 3.14
CA SER A 81 -5.45 5.69 3.36
C SER A 81 -4.82 6.16 4.67
N ILE A 82 -4.38 7.42 4.68
CA ILE A 82 -3.84 8.11 5.86
C ILE A 82 -4.93 8.41 6.90
N GLY A 83 -6.21 8.42 6.49
CA GLY A 83 -7.34 8.65 7.38
C GLY A 83 -8.64 8.01 6.89
N THR A 84 -9.67 8.09 7.72
CA THR A 84 -11.02 7.63 7.41
C THR A 84 -11.80 8.67 6.60
N ILE A 85 -13.00 8.31 6.14
CA ILE A 85 -13.92 9.24 5.46
C ILE A 85 -14.32 10.44 6.31
N ASP A 86 -14.23 10.33 7.63
CA ASP A 86 -14.59 11.39 8.58
C ASP A 86 -13.41 12.30 8.93
N ASN A 87 -12.30 12.21 8.19
CA ASN A 87 -11.16 13.08 8.40
C ASN A 87 -11.56 14.56 8.23
N PRO A 88 -11.26 15.45 9.21
CA PRO A 88 -11.64 16.86 9.14
C PRO A 88 -11.10 17.60 7.92
N LEU A 89 -10.04 17.10 7.29
CA LEU A 89 -9.46 17.71 6.10
C LEU A 89 -10.34 17.51 4.86
N VAL A 90 -10.91 16.32 4.68
CA VAL A 90 -11.74 15.99 3.51
C VAL A 90 -13.18 16.46 3.66
N ASN A 91 -13.63 16.71 4.90
CA ASN A 91 -14.99 17.15 5.21
C ASN A 91 -15.19 18.66 5.29
N ARG A 92 -14.22 19.45 4.83
CA ARG A 92 -14.34 20.92 4.80
C ARG A 92 -15.30 21.35 3.71
N ARG A 93 -15.98 22.48 3.92
CA ARG A 93 -16.87 23.09 2.90
C ARG A 93 -16.16 23.39 1.58
N LYS A 94 -14.87 23.73 1.64
CA LYS A 94 -14.02 23.96 0.47
C LYS A 94 -12.89 22.95 0.46
N ALA A 95 -12.48 22.56 -0.75
CA ALA A 95 -11.31 21.74 -0.95
C ALA A 95 -10.07 22.39 -0.28
N PRO A 96 -9.22 21.61 0.40
CA PRO A 96 -7.98 22.10 0.97
C PRO A 96 -7.07 22.78 -0.07
N ALA A 97 -6.37 23.84 0.34
CA ALA A 97 -5.34 24.44 -0.49
C ALA A 97 -4.14 23.50 -0.66
N LYS A 98 -3.40 23.64 -1.77
CA LYS A 98 -2.23 22.80 -2.10
C LYS A 98 -1.26 22.60 -0.92
N PHE A 99 -0.96 23.67 -0.18
CA PHE A 99 -0.04 23.63 0.95
C PHE A 99 -0.48 22.70 2.09
N TYR A 100 -1.79 22.52 2.29
CA TYR A 100 -2.31 21.58 3.29
C TYR A 100 -1.99 20.12 2.93
N TYR A 101 -2.06 19.76 1.65
CA TYR A 101 -1.69 18.40 1.22
C TYR A 101 -0.19 18.15 1.40
N MET A 102 0.65 19.15 1.11
CA MET A 102 2.10 19.04 1.31
C MET A 102 2.44 18.84 2.79
N ALA A 103 1.84 19.63 3.68
CA ALA A 103 2.02 19.48 5.12
C ALA A 103 1.50 18.13 5.65
N LEU A 104 0.35 17.65 5.14
CA LEU A 104 -0.18 16.34 5.51
C LEU A 104 0.73 15.20 5.04
N ALA A 105 1.20 15.25 3.80
CA ALA A 105 2.10 14.26 3.24
C ALA A 105 3.42 14.21 4.03
N ALA A 106 4.00 15.37 4.34
CA ALA A 106 5.20 15.46 5.17
C ALA A 106 4.95 14.84 6.56
N ARG A 107 3.88 15.23 7.25
CA ARG A 107 3.58 14.72 8.61
C ARG A 107 3.23 13.24 8.64
N ALA A 108 2.53 12.73 7.63
CA ALA A 108 2.17 11.32 7.53
C ALA A 108 3.37 10.46 7.12
N GLY A 109 4.21 10.98 6.22
CA GLY A 109 5.45 10.34 5.78
C GLY A 109 6.49 10.28 6.90
N LEU A 110 6.75 11.40 7.59
CA LEU A 110 7.74 11.45 8.67
C LEU A 110 7.41 10.46 9.79
N ARG A 111 6.16 10.39 10.23
CA ARG A 111 5.75 9.42 11.28
C ARG A 111 5.93 7.95 10.86
N ARG A 112 5.92 7.66 9.56
CA ARG A 112 6.16 6.32 9.04
C ARG A 112 7.66 6.02 8.96
N LEU A 113 8.47 7.00 8.56
CA LEU A 113 9.93 6.90 8.53
C LEU A 113 10.53 6.83 9.94
N GLU A 114 10.08 7.68 10.86
CA GLU A 114 10.54 7.74 12.25
C GLU A 114 10.25 6.44 13.02
N ARG A 115 9.25 5.66 12.59
CA ARG A 115 8.96 4.38 13.23
C ARG A 115 9.95 3.27 12.91
N LEU A 116 10.97 3.49 12.08
CA LEU A 116 12.01 2.51 11.70
C LEU A 116 11.50 1.15 11.17
N ARG A 117 10.18 0.94 11.08
CA ARG A 117 9.56 -0.37 10.78
C ARG A 117 9.86 -0.83 9.36
N ILE A 118 9.91 0.09 8.40
CA ILE A 118 10.27 -0.23 7.01
C ILE A 118 11.72 -0.71 6.94
N LEU A 119 12.65 0.04 7.53
CA LEU A 119 14.07 -0.29 7.54
C LEU A 119 14.35 -1.57 8.34
N GLN A 120 13.71 -1.72 9.50
CA GLN A 120 13.83 -2.92 10.32
C GLN A 120 13.29 -4.17 9.60
N ARG A 121 12.15 -4.07 8.88
CA ARG A 121 11.62 -5.18 8.07
C ARG A 121 12.55 -5.57 6.93
N ALA A 122 13.18 -4.60 6.27
CA ALA A 122 14.15 -4.88 5.22
C ALA A 122 15.43 -5.52 5.78
N LEU A 123 15.87 -5.12 6.98
CA LEU A 123 17.10 -5.59 7.60
C LEU A 123 16.98 -6.96 8.31
N ILE A 124 15.78 -7.34 8.78
CA ILE A 124 15.55 -8.64 9.46
C ILE A 124 15.94 -9.84 8.56
N PHE A 125 15.91 -9.70 7.24
CA PHE A 125 16.30 -10.78 6.31
C PHE A 125 17.82 -10.91 6.10
N GLY A 126 18.63 -9.91 6.43
CA GLY A 126 20.08 -9.92 6.22
C GLY A 126 20.92 -10.26 7.46
N GLY A 127 20.27 -10.68 8.54
CA GLY A 127 20.86 -10.71 9.88
C GLY A 127 20.98 -12.08 10.54
N ASP A 128 21.08 -13.19 9.79
CA ASP A 128 21.57 -14.43 10.38
C ASP A 128 23.10 -14.49 10.26
N ARG A 129 23.73 -14.35 11.43
CA ARG A 129 25.17 -14.53 11.65
C ARG A 129 25.50 -15.99 11.40
N HIS A 130 25.81 -16.37 10.17
CA HIS A 130 26.47 -17.64 9.89
C HIS A 130 27.98 -17.46 9.89
N GLU A 131 28.57 -18.23 10.82
CA GLU A 131 29.98 -18.46 11.05
C GLU A 131 30.70 -18.78 9.74
N TYR A 132 31.74 -17.99 9.44
CA TYR A 132 32.77 -18.39 8.48
C TYR A 132 33.72 -19.35 9.22
N LEU A 133 33.57 -20.65 8.97
CA LEU A 133 34.64 -21.65 9.11
C LEU A 133 35.28 -21.87 7.75
#